data_AF-A0A3F2V5Y4-F1
#
_entry.id   AF-A0A3F2V5Y4-F1
#
_cell.length_a   1.000
_cell.length_b   1.000
_cell.length_c   1.000
_cell.angle_alpha   90.00
_cell.angle_beta   90.00
_cell.angle_gamma   90.00
#
_symmetry.space_group_name_H-M   'P 1'
#
loop_
_entity.id
_entity.type
_entity.pdbx_description
1 polymer ?
#
loop_
_entity_poly.entity_id
_entity_poly.type
_entity_poly.pdbx_seq_one_letter_code
_entity_poly.pdbx_strand_id
1 'polypeptide(L)'
;MSVSNVSTKNVIRAALVLCSAVILPACGGGGVEQLGAIEQHQSADNVVANVVDMDDAGTGDIRNLVLAGQPVDVAVAAGQSHTFSVNVEHTHPITVMWYKNDSLITTSNTGSYGLSSVDVSSAGEYSCVVTDGVMTVDCMPFELSVTATQQISITEQPDNQMVSEGMNVALNVSAQGSDQIDYQWYFNGQAIAGATSRELMLNSVTAEAGGDYYVVVTGSGASVQSSNARLTVAAVAARASALIQWEKPTERENGSELDAAEIAGYEIFYAESAEADMEPLASMDADSQSYLAKDLTQGTHYFALQTIDESGLKSERSAPLVVTIN
;
A
#
# COMPACT_ATOMS: atom_id res chain seq x y z
N MET A 1 19.34 -14.27 77.44
CA MET A 1 18.19 -15.14 77.09
C MET A 1 18.68 -16.22 76.12
N SER A 2 18.00 -17.36 76.04
CA SER A 2 18.16 -18.32 74.94
C SER A 2 17.50 -17.74 73.66
N VAL A 3 17.69 -18.24 72.43
CA VAL A 3 18.21 -19.53 71.93
C VAL A 3 19.20 -19.31 70.77
N SER A 4 20.08 -20.28 70.52
CA SER A 4 21.09 -20.30 69.45
C SER A 4 20.69 -21.09 68.19
N ASN A 5 21.25 -20.71 67.03
CA ASN A 5 21.44 -21.50 65.80
C ASN A 5 20.26 -22.27 65.17
N VAL A 6 19.99 -21.98 63.88
CA VAL A 6 19.43 -22.96 62.94
C VAL A 6 20.19 -22.89 61.61
N SER A 7 20.89 -23.99 61.29
CA SER A 7 21.16 -24.51 59.94
C SER A 7 21.79 -23.59 58.88
N THR A 8 23.12 -23.45 58.91
CA THR A 8 23.89 -23.60 57.66
C THR A 8 23.79 -25.07 57.23
N LYS A 9 23.02 -25.37 56.18
CA LYS A 9 23.02 -26.68 55.50
C LYS A 9 23.39 -26.50 54.03
N ASN A 10 23.95 -27.56 53.47
CA ASN A 10 24.88 -27.46 52.34
C ASN A 10 24.24 -26.96 51.06
N VAL A 11 24.95 -26.05 50.39
CA VAL A 11 24.51 -25.37 49.18
C VAL A 11 25.19 -26.03 47.99
N ILE A 12 24.43 -26.68 47.10
CA ILE A 12 24.87 -26.90 45.71
C ILE A 12 25.10 -25.51 45.13
N ARG A 13 26.37 -25.11 44.96
CA ARG A 13 26.74 -23.78 44.49
C ARG A 13 26.57 -23.72 42.98
N ALA A 14 25.35 -23.43 42.55
CA ALA A 14 25.08 -23.12 41.16
C ALA A 14 25.61 -21.72 40.81
N ALA A 15 26.20 -21.58 39.63
CA ALA A 15 26.76 -20.33 39.12
C ALA A 15 26.34 -20.08 37.67
N LEU A 16 26.30 -18.80 37.27
CA LEU A 16 25.77 -18.34 35.98
C LEU A 16 26.85 -17.60 35.19
N VAL A 17 26.94 -17.89 33.89
CA VAL A 17 27.72 -17.11 32.91
C VAL A 17 26.81 -16.77 31.72
N LEU A 18 26.71 -15.49 31.40
CA LEU A 18 25.91 -14.96 30.28
C LEU A 18 26.82 -14.50 29.13
N CYS A 19 26.33 -14.58 27.88
CA CYS A 19 27.05 -14.09 26.70
C CYS A 19 26.06 -13.71 25.58
N SER A 20 26.22 -12.51 24.99
CA SER A 20 25.36 -11.96 23.93
C SER A 20 26.15 -11.02 23.00
N ALA A 21 25.72 -10.86 21.74
CA ALA A 21 26.32 -9.95 20.75
C ALA A 21 25.27 -9.43 19.73
N VAL A 22 25.58 -8.32 19.04
CA VAL A 22 24.67 -7.55 18.16
C VAL A 22 25.34 -7.20 16.82
N ILE A 23 24.58 -6.94 15.74
CA ILE A 23 25.03 -6.70 14.36
C ILE A 23 24.45 -5.36 13.82
N LEU A 24 25.14 -4.70 12.87
CA LEU A 24 24.71 -3.45 12.19
C LEU A 24 24.95 -3.49 10.66
N PRO A 25 24.07 -2.89 9.82
CA PRO A 25 24.26 -2.71 8.36
C PRO A 25 24.56 -1.24 7.94
N ALA A 26 24.77 -0.99 6.63
CA ALA A 26 25.16 0.33 6.06
C ALA A 26 24.40 0.70 4.73
N CYS A 27 24.67 1.89 4.16
CA CYS A 27 23.68 2.70 3.40
C CYS A 27 24.12 3.17 1.97
N GLY A 28 23.15 3.60 1.13
CA GLY A 28 23.30 4.53 -0.03
C GLY A 28 23.25 3.93 -1.46
N GLY A 29 22.79 4.62 -2.53
CA GLY A 29 22.04 5.91 -2.64
C GLY A 29 22.13 6.63 -4.02
N GLY A 30 21.01 7.19 -4.54
CA GLY A 30 20.91 8.15 -5.69
C GLY A 30 21.01 7.58 -7.13
N GLY A 31 20.50 8.20 -8.23
CA GLY A 31 19.55 9.32 -8.43
C GLY A 31 19.59 9.98 -9.85
N VAL A 32 18.42 10.42 -10.41
CA VAL A 32 18.15 11.54 -11.42
C VAL A 32 18.91 11.58 -12.79
N GLU A 33 18.60 12.30 -13.91
CA GLU A 33 17.53 13.17 -14.53
C GLU A 33 17.91 13.44 -16.04
N GLN A 34 17.21 14.09 -17.03
CA GLN A 34 15.84 14.59 -17.36
C GLN A 34 15.76 14.92 -18.92
N LEU A 35 14.79 15.75 -19.40
CA LEU A 35 14.65 16.44 -20.74
C LEU A 35 14.17 15.61 -21.96
N GLY A 36 13.39 16.11 -22.96
CA GLY A 36 12.78 17.43 -23.29
C GLY A 36 11.80 17.36 -24.52
N ALA A 37 11.17 18.47 -24.97
CA ALA A 37 10.05 18.51 -25.98
C ALA A 37 10.45 18.99 -27.44
N ILE A 38 9.68 19.63 -28.37
CA ILE A 38 8.53 20.58 -28.38
C ILE A 38 7.79 20.61 -29.78
N GLU A 39 6.43 20.70 -29.81
CA GLU A 39 5.47 21.21 -30.88
C GLU A 39 5.50 20.75 -32.39
N GLN A 40 4.72 21.36 -33.32
CA GLN A 40 3.27 21.24 -33.67
C GLN A 40 2.91 22.15 -34.90
N HIS A 41 1.91 21.88 -35.78
CA HIS A 41 1.29 22.87 -36.72
C HIS A 41 0.00 22.38 -37.46
N GLN A 42 -0.79 23.31 -38.05
CA GLN A 42 -2.06 23.12 -38.80
C GLN A 42 -2.21 24.09 -40.00
N SER A 43 -3.16 23.85 -40.94
CA SER A 43 -3.80 24.90 -41.79
C SER A 43 -5.10 24.41 -42.46
N ALA A 44 -6.02 25.33 -42.82
CA ALA A 44 -7.25 25.06 -43.59
C ALA A 44 -7.66 26.28 -44.45
N ASP A 45 -8.48 26.07 -45.49
CA ASP A 45 -8.97 27.07 -46.47
C ASP A 45 -10.52 27.10 -46.53
N ASN A 46 -11.11 28.17 -47.10
CA ASN A 46 -12.58 28.40 -47.16
C ASN A 46 -13.05 28.81 -48.58
N VAL A 47 -14.34 28.64 -48.91
CA VAL A 47 -14.92 28.77 -50.27
C VAL A 47 -16.15 29.70 -50.30
N VAL A 48 -16.42 30.34 -51.44
CA VAL A 48 -17.45 31.41 -51.61
C VAL A 48 -18.34 31.16 -52.85
N ALA A 49 -19.61 31.53 -52.77
CA ALA A 49 -20.56 31.56 -53.89
C ALA A 49 -21.50 32.78 -53.82
N ASN A 50 -21.87 33.35 -54.98
CA ASN A 50 -22.82 34.45 -55.12
C ASN A 50 -23.69 34.25 -56.36
N VAL A 51 -24.98 34.57 -56.28
CA VAL A 51 -25.91 34.59 -57.43
C VAL A 51 -26.67 35.92 -57.44
N VAL A 52 -26.85 36.52 -58.61
CA VAL A 52 -27.70 37.68 -58.80
C VAL A 52 -29.03 37.21 -59.40
N ASP A 53 -30.11 37.42 -58.67
CA ASP A 53 -31.47 37.23 -59.17
C ASP A 53 -31.88 38.48 -59.98
N MET A 54 -32.43 38.30 -61.18
CA MET A 54 -32.80 39.40 -62.09
C MET A 54 -34.22 39.23 -62.59
N ASP A 55 -35.18 39.63 -61.75
CA ASP A 55 -36.54 39.92 -62.20
C ASP A 55 -36.70 41.42 -62.56
N ASP A 56 -37.66 41.74 -63.41
CA ASP A 56 -37.66 42.99 -64.18
C ASP A 56 -38.02 44.26 -63.37
N ALA A 57 -37.57 45.41 -63.88
CA ALA A 57 -37.95 46.77 -63.46
C ALA A 57 -37.55 47.25 -62.04
N GLY A 58 -36.25 47.40 -61.81
CA GLY A 58 -35.76 48.72 -61.34
C GLY A 58 -35.21 48.85 -59.91
N THR A 59 -35.33 47.84 -59.05
CA THR A 59 -34.46 47.69 -57.86
C THR A 59 -34.20 46.20 -57.62
N GLY A 60 -33.13 45.67 -58.22
CA GLY A 60 -32.75 44.27 -58.05
C GLY A 60 -32.38 43.97 -56.59
N ASP A 61 -33.03 42.97 -56.00
CA ASP A 61 -32.76 42.53 -54.64
C ASP A 61 -31.51 41.66 -54.62
N ILE A 62 -30.38 42.23 -54.16
CA ILE A 62 -29.09 41.55 -54.20
C ILE A 62 -29.06 40.50 -53.07
N ARG A 63 -29.39 39.27 -53.44
CA ARG A 63 -29.21 38.11 -52.58
C ARG A 63 -27.72 37.89 -52.29
N ASN A 64 -27.39 37.71 -51.02
CA ASN A 64 -26.07 37.25 -50.57
C ASN A 64 -26.29 36.09 -49.61
N LEU A 65 -25.45 35.05 -49.71
CA LEU A 65 -25.43 33.90 -48.81
C LEU A 65 -24.01 33.31 -48.82
N VAL A 66 -23.20 33.68 -47.82
CA VAL A 66 -21.77 33.33 -47.78
C VAL A 66 -21.40 32.76 -46.41
N LEU A 67 -20.60 31.68 -46.38
CA LEU A 67 -20.08 31.08 -45.15
C LEU A 67 -18.81 31.83 -44.70
N ALA A 68 -19.00 32.86 -43.88
CA ALA A 68 -17.93 33.67 -43.29
C ALA A 68 -17.18 32.97 -42.14
N GLY A 69 -17.66 31.80 -41.70
CA GLY A 69 -16.96 30.91 -40.78
C GLY A 69 -17.71 29.59 -40.64
N GLN A 70 -16.98 28.48 -40.43
CA GLN A 70 -17.54 27.12 -40.40
C GLN A 70 -17.01 26.35 -39.18
N PRO A 71 -17.69 25.28 -38.74
CA PRO A 71 -17.12 24.33 -37.78
C PRO A 71 -15.86 23.65 -38.35
N VAL A 72 -15.06 23.07 -37.47
CA VAL A 72 -13.86 22.29 -37.78
C VAL A 72 -13.79 21.06 -36.87
N ASP A 73 -12.93 20.10 -37.22
CA ASP A 73 -12.74 18.87 -36.45
C ASP A 73 -12.45 19.15 -34.96
N VAL A 74 -13.08 18.38 -34.07
CA VAL A 74 -12.96 18.58 -32.63
C VAL A 74 -12.93 17.26 -31.86
N ALA A 75 -12.18 17.27 -30.75
CA ALA A 75 -12.22 16.22 -29.73
C ALA A 75 -12.99 16.72 -28.51
N VAL A 76 -14.04 16.01 -28.10
CA VAL A 76 -14.85 16.34 -26.93
C VAL A 76 -14.89 15.17 -25.96
N ALA A 77 -14.67 15.43 -24.67
CA ALA A 77 -14.75 14.40 -23.64
C ALA A 77 -16.22 14.01 -23.36
N ALA A 78 -16.48 12.71 -23.18
CA ALA A 78 -17.82 12.20 -22.92
C ALA A 78 -18.43 12.82 -21.65
N GLY A 79 -19.67 13.30 -21.75
CA GLY A 79 -20.40 14.04 -20.72
C GLY A 79 -20.26 15.57 -20.78
N GLN A 80 -19.37 16.12 -21.62
CA GLN A 80 -19.31 17.57 -21.87
C GLN A 80 -20.38 18.02 -22.87
N SER A 81 -20.74 19.31 -22.83
CA SER A 81 -21.55 19.94 -23.87
C SER A 81 -20.66 20.57 -24.96
N HIS A 82 -21.19 20.67 -26.18
CA HIS A 82 -20.51 21.32 -27.31
C HIS A 82 -21.53 22.01 -28.23
N THR A 83 -21.12 23.04 -28.96
CA THR A 83 -21.99 23.74 -29.93
C THR A 83 -21.23 24.03 -31.21
N PHE A 84 -21.61 23.34 -32.29
CA PHE A 84 -21.15 23.66 -33.64
C PHE A 84 -21.82 24.95 -34.12
N SER A 85 -21.02 25.83 -34.71
CA SER A 85 -21.49 27.15 -35.18
C SER A 85 -21.02 27.39 -36.61
N VAL A 86 -21.94 27.80 -37.48
CA VAL A 86 -21.66 28.30 -38.83
C VAL A 86 -22.01 29.78 -38.87
N ASN A 87 -21.05 30.62 -39.24
CA ASN A 87 -21.24 32.06 -39.39
C ASN A 87 -21.62 32.36 -40.84
N VAL A 88 -22.81 32.90 -41.05
CA VAL A 88 -23.40 33.12 -42.37
C VAL A 88 -23.63 34.61 -42.59
N GLU A 89 -23.08 35.17 -43.65
CA GLU A 89 -23.44 36.50 -44.14
C GLU A 89 -24.59 36.39 -45.13
N HIS A 90 -25.77 36.92 -44.78
CA HIS A 90 -26.99 36.77 -45.55
C HIS A 90 -27.81 38.07 -45.62
N THR A 91 -28.48 38.32 -46.75
CA THR A 91 -29.47 39.43 -46.88
C THR A 91 -30.91 38.98 -46.63
N HIS A 92 -31.16 37.67 -46.63
CA HIS A 92 -32.49 37.05 -46.57
C HIS A 92 -32.60 36.07 -45.39
N PRO A 93 -33.81 35.70 -44.92
CA PRO A 93 -33.96 34.68 -43.87
C PRO A 93 -33.39 33.32 -44.32
N ILE A 94 -32.52 32.73 -43.51
CA ILE A 94 -31.86 31.45 -43.83
C ILE A 94 -32.51 30.27 -43.11
N THR A 95 -32.38 29.09 -43.73
CA THR A 95 -32.55 27.78 -43.10
C THR A 95 -31.20 27.07 -43.10
N VAL A 96 -30.77 26.59 -41.93
CA VAL A 96 -29.58 25.76 -41.72
C VAL A 96 -30.03 24.36 -41.37
N MET A 97 -29.62 23.39 -42.19
CA MET A 97 -29.91 21.96 -42.03
C MET A 97 -28.63 21.27 -41.58
N TRP A 98 -28.67 20.60 -40.43
CA TRP A 98 -27.50 19.92 -39.85
C TRP A 98 -27.59 18.41 -40.04
N TYR A 99 -26.51 17.80 -40.50
CA TYR A 99 -26.42 16.39 -40.83
C TYR A 99 -25.32 15.71 -40.01
N LYS A 100 -25.49 14.40 -39.79
CA LYS A 100 -24.47 13.49 -39.29
C LYS A 100 -24.49 12.22 -40.13
N ASN A 101 -23.35 11.79 -40.65
CA ASN A 101 -23.24 10.59 -41.49
C ASN A 101 -24.36 10.55 -42.56
N ASP A 102 -24.43 11.59 -43.40
CA ASP A 102 -25.50 11.90 -44.39
C ASP A 102 -26.94 12.02 -43.86
N SER A 103 -27.19 11.79 -42.58
CA SER A 103 -28.53 11.76 -41.99
C SER A 103 -28.90 13.11 -41.37
N LEU A 104 -30.03 13.69 -41.80
CA LEU A 104 -30.53 14.96 -41.27
C LEU A 104 -30.86 14.83 -39.77
N ILE A 105 -30.22 15.65 -38.94
CA ILE A 105 -30.43 15.71 -37.49
C ILE A 105 -31.57 16.69 -37.17
N THR A 106 -31.48 17.91 -37.71
CA THR A 106 -32.37 19.02 -37.37
C THR A 106 -32.31 20.14 -38.42
N THR A 107 -33.32 20.99 -38.42
CA THR A 107 -33.36 22.23 -39.20
C THR A 107 -33.57 23.42 -38.27
N SER A 108 -32.92 24.54 -38.57
CA SER A 108 -32.87 25.73 -37.72
C SER A 108 -32.83 27.00 -38.56
N ASN A 109 -33.22 28.14 -37.99
CA ASN A 109 -33.06 29.47 -38.57
C ASN A 109 -31.88 30.26 -37.96
N THR A 110 -30.99 29.56 -37.24
CA THR A 110 -29.76 30.10 -36.65
C THR A 110 -28.58 29.20 -37.02
N GLY A 111 -27.39 29.77 -37.18
CA GLY A 111 -26.17 29.04 -37.53
C GLY A 111 -25.56 28.24 -36.37
N SER A 112 -26.36 27.47 -35.62
CA SER A 112 -25.93 26.84 -34.37
C SER A 112 -26.61 25.49 -34.10
N TYR A 113 -25.82 24.45 -33.83
CA TYR A 113 -26.32 23.15 -33.35
C TYR A 113 -25.61 22.74 -32.04
N GLY A 114 -26.38 22.62 -30.97
CA GLY A 114 -25.89 22.33 -29.62
C GLY A 114 -26.13 20.88 -29.19
N LEU A 115 -25.09 20.25 -28.66
CA LEU A 115 -25.10 18.96 -27.98
C LEU A 115 -25.01 19.21 -26.46
N SER A 116 -26.11 18.99 -25.73
CA SER A 116 -26.16 19.22 -24.27
C SER A 116 -25.30 18.26 -23.45
N SER A 117 -25.00 17.09 -24.01
CA SER A 117 -24.08 16.08 -23.48
C SER A 117 -23.61 15.24 -24.66
N VAL A 118 -22.30 15.13 -24.86
CA VAL A 118 -21.66 14.31 -25.89
C VAL A 118 -21.38 12.91 -25.34
N ASP A 119 -21.66 11.87 -26.11
CA ASP A 119 -21.35 10.47 -25.78
C ASP A 119 -20.67 9.73 -26.94
N VAL A 120 -20.27 8.48 -26.76
CA VAL A 120 -19.57 7.71 -27.81
C VAL A 120 -20.43 7.46 -29.06
N SER A 121 -21.76 7.55 -28.97
CA SER A 121 -22.67 7.50 -30.14
C SER A 121 -22.79 8.84 -30.86
N SER A 122 -22.34 9.93 -30.21
CA SER A 122 -22.25 11.28 -30.77
C SER A 122 -21.05 11.43 -31.71
N ALA A 123 -20.04 10.55 -31.67
CA ALA A 123 -18.91 10.57 -32.60
C ALA A 123 -19.30 10.32 -34.07
N GLY A 124 -18.62 10.95 -35.03
CA GLY A 124 -18.83 10.76 -36.47
C GLY A 124 -18.60 12.03 -37.30
N GLU A 125 -18.86 11.93 -38.62
CA GLU A 125 -18.78 13.06 -39.54
C GLU A 125 -20.07 13.88 -39.48
N TYR A 126 -19.92 15.19 -39.41
CA TYR A 126 -21.01 16.18 -39.42
C TYR A 126 -20.85 17.13 -40.59
N SER A 127 -21.96 17.65 -41.09
CA SER A 127 -21.99 18.70 -42.11
C SER A 127 -23.22 19.59 -41.94
N CYS A 128 -23.25 20.71 -42.63
CA CYS A 128 -24.42 21.57 -42.71
C CYS A 128 -24.71 22.03 -44.14
N VAL A 129 -25.96 22.34 -44.41
CA VAL A 129 -26.43 22.93 -45.68
C VAL A 129 -27.23 24.17 -45.34
N VAL A 130 -26.85 25.31 -45.91
CA VAL A 130 -27.50 26.61 -45.67
C VAL A 130 -28.22 27.07 -46.92
N THR A 131 -29.48 27.51 -46.81
CA THR A 131 -30.26 28.05 -47.94
C THR A 131 -31.08 29.28 -47.53
N ASP A 132 -31.25 30.24 -48.43
CA ASP A 132 -32.19 31.37 -48.29
C ASP A 132 -33.53 31.13 -49.03
N GLY A 133 -33.73 29.90 -49.51
CA GLY A 133 -34.86 29.49 -50.36
C GLY A 133 -34.62 29.60 -51.87
N VAL A 134 -33.50 30.22 -52.31
CA VAL A 134 -33.13 30.34 -53.73
C VAL A 134 -31.70 29.87 -53.99
N MET A 135 -30.75 30.32 -53.17
CA MET A 135 -29.37 29.82 -53.14
C MET A 135 -29.22 28.74 -52.06
N THR A 136 -28.22 27.89 -52.26
CA THR A 136 -27.75 26.90 -51.27
C THR A 136 -26.23 26.94 -51.23
N VAL A 137 -25.65 26.86 -50.02
CA VAL A 137 -24.22 26.69 -49.80
C VAL A 137 -24.01 25.59 -48.77
N ASP A 138 -23.20 24.60 -49.14
CA ASP A 138 -22.84 23.48 -48.28
C ASP A 138 -21.64 23.85 -47.42
N CYS A 139 -21.68 23.47 -46.15
CA CYS A 139 -20.54 23.51 -45.25
C CYS A 139 -19.54 22.40 -45.60
N MET A 140 -18.26 22.62 -45.34
CA MET A 140 -17.28 21.53 -45.32
C MET A 140 -17.66 20.50 -44.25
N PRO A 141 -17.49 19.19 -44.52
CA PRO A 141 -17.65 18.17 -43.48
C PRO A 141 -16.55 18.30 -42.43
N PHE A 142 -16.86 17.94 -41.20
CA PHE A 142 -15.95 17.99 -40.05
C PHE A 142 -16.23 16.82 -39.08
N GLU A 143 -15.20 16.30 -38.42
CA GLU A 143 -15.33 15.16 -37.51
C GLU A 143 -15.53 15.59 -36.05
N LEU A 144 -16.58 15.06 -35.41
CA LEU A 144 -16.67 15.00 -33.95
C LEU A 144 -16.05 13.69 -33.48
N SER A 145 -14.84 13.77 -32.93
CA SER A 145 -14.24 12.67 -32.18
C SER A 145 -14.63 12.78 -30.70
N VAL A 146 -14.94 11.64 -30.07
CA VAL A 146 -15.38 11.61 -28.67
C VAL A 146 -14.41 10.78 -27.83
N THR A 147 -13.72 11.46 -26.92
CA THR A 147 -12.81 10.81 -25.96
C THR A 147 -13.63 10.25 -24.81
N ALA A 148 -13.51 8.94 -24.55
CA ALA A 148 -14.11 8.34 -23.38
C ALA A 148 -13.46 8.91 -22.10
N THR A 149 -14.28 9.48 -21.22
CA THR A 149 -13.83 10.01 -19.93
C THR A 149 -13.43 8.85 -19.02
N GLN A 150 -12.13 8.53 -19.00
CA GLN A 150 -11.59 7.54 -18.07
C GLN A 150 -11.77 8.04 -16.63
N GLN A 151 -12.49 7.29 -15.80
CA GLN A 151 -12.66 7.60 -14.38
C GLN A 151 -11.73 6.73 -13.54
N ILE A 152 -10.78 7.35 -12.84
CA ILE A 152 -9.88 6.66 -11.92
C ILE A 152 -10.68 5.91 -10.84
N SER A 153 -10.35 4.65 -10.62
CA SER A 153 -11.03 3.76 -9.68
C SER A 153 -10.08 2.71 -9.13
N ILE A 154 -10.24 2.39 -7.84
CA ILE A 154 -9.48 1.32 -7.17
C ILE A 154 -10.24 0.00 -7.37
N THR A 155 -9.57 -0.99 -7.95
CA THR A 155 -10.13 -2.32 -8.28
C THR A 155 -9.80 -3.38 -7.24
N GLU A 156 -8.72 -3.17 -6.47
CA GLU A 156 -8.25 -4.06 -5.41
C GLU A 156 -7.79 -3.19 -4.24
N GLN A 157 -8.37 -3.40 -3.06
CA GLN A 157 -8.04 -2.65 -1.85
C GLN A 157 -6.85 -3.29 -1.13
N PRO A 158 -6.04 -2.52 -0.38
CA PRO A 158 -5.02 -3.11 0.47
C PRO A 158 -5.65 -3.87 1.64
N ASP A 159 -5.17 -5.10 1.86
CA ASP A 159 -5.63 -5.99 2.94
C ASP A 159 -5.00 -5.66 4.30
N ASN A 160 -5.74 -5.96 5.37
CA ASN A 160 -5.19 -6.01 6.73
C ASN A 160 -4.10 -7.08 6.84
N GLN A 161 -3.00 -6.78 7.53
CA GLN A 161 -1.86 -7.70 7.68
C GLN A 161 -1.50 -7.92 9.14
N MET A 162 -1.09 -9.14 9.48
CA MET A 162 -0.46 -9.47 10.76
C MET A 162 0.90 -10.11 10.49
N VAL A 163 1.95 -9.56 11.08
CA VAL A 163 3.34 -9.93 10.79
C VAL A 163 4.18 -9.90 12.06
N SER A 164 5.17 -10.79 12.17
CA SER A 164 6.12 -10.76 13.29
C SER A 164 7.10 -9.59 13.17
N GLU A 165 7.48 -9.02 14.30
CA GLU A 165 8.52 -7.99 14.39
C GLU A 165 9.85 -8.45 13.76
N GLY A 166 10.53 -7.53 13.07
CA GLY A 166 11.77 -7.80 12.33
C GLY A 166 11.59 -8.44 10.94
N MET A 167 10.38 -8.86 10.57
CA MET A 167 10.05 -9.37 9.22
C MET A 167 9.66 -8.25 8.24
N ASN A 168 9.58 -8.58 6.95
CA ASN A 168 9.09 -7.68 5.91
C ASN A 168 7.59 -7.91 5.65
N VAL A 169 6.89 -6.86 5.21
CA VAL A 169 5.49 -6.92 4.76
C VAL A 169 5.27 -6.00 3.56
N ALA A 170 4.38 -6.40 2.65
CA ALA A 170 3.99 -5.61 1.48
C ALA A 170 2.48 -5.32 1.52
N LEU A 171 2.10 -4.05 1.36
CA LEU A 171 0.72 -3.64 1.11
C LEU A 171 0.58 -3.30 -0.37
N ASN A 172 -0.46 -3.83 -1.02
CA ASN A 172 -0.66 -3.70 -2.47
C ASN A 172 -2.02 -3.03 -2.77
N VAL A 173 -2.11 -2.32 -3.89
CA VAL A 173 -3.34 -1.76 -4.44
C VAL A 173 -3.37 -1.97 -5.95
N SER A 174 -4.56 -2.20 -6.52
CA SER A 174 -4.77 -2.14 -7.97
C SER A 174 -5.79 -1.06 -8.32
N ALA A 175 -5.54 -0.34 -9.41
CA ALA A 175 -6.39 0.74 -9.90
C ALA A 175 -6.41 0.80 -11.43
N GLN A 176 -7.45 1.41 -11.99
CA GLN A 176 -7.68 1.56 -13.43
C GLN A 176 -8.38 2.88 -13.75
N GLY A 177 -8.43 3.24 -15.05
CA GLY A 177 -9.16 4.42 -15.52
C GLY A 177 -8.32 5.69 -15.58
N SER A 178 -7.03 5.55 -15.89
CA SER A 178 -6.17 6.60 -16.43
C SER A 178 -4.94 5.95 -17.08
N ASP A 179 -4.38 6.54 -18.13
CA ASP A 179 -3.19 6.03 -18.82
C ASP A 179 -1.90 6.22 -18.00
N GLN A 180 -1.89 7.25 -17.13
CA GLN A 180 -0.92 7.42 -16.05
C GLN A 180 -1.68 7.40 -14.71
N ILE A 181 -1.19 6.60 -13.76
CA ILE A 181 -1.74 6.50 -12.40
C ILE A 181 -0.61 6.78 -11.40
N ASP A 182 -0.77 7.84 -10.63
CA ASP A 182 0.15 8.23 -9.57
C ASP A 182 -0.39 7.75 -8.21
N TYR A 183 0.51 7.30 -7.33
CA TYR A 183 0.17 6.78 -6.00
C TYR A 183 0.83 7.63 -4.91
N GLN A 184 0.21 7.72 -3.74
CA GLN A 184 0.86 8.21 -2.52
C GLN A 184 0.29 7.46 -1.30
N TRP A 185 1.13 6.70 -0.60
CA TRP A 185 0.75 6.01 0.63
C TRP A 185 0.79 6.93 1.86
N TYR A 186 -0.06 6.62 2.83
CA TYR A 186 -0.18 7.30 4.11
C TYR A 186 -0.16 6.28 5.25
N PHE A 187 0.39 6.69 6.39
CA PHE A 187 0.38 5.96 7.66
C PHE A 187 -0.22 6.85 8.74
N ASN A 188 -1.28 6.38 9.41
CA ASN A 188 -2.00 7.12 10.46
C ASN A 188 -2.34 8.58 10.06
N GLY A 189 -2.67 8.81 8.78
CA GLY A 189 -3.01 10.12 8.21
C GLY A 189 -1.83 11.01 7.77
N GLN A 190 -0.58 10.55 7.88
CA GLN A 190 0.61 11.25 7.40
C GLN A 190 1.16 10.61 6.12
N ALA A 191 1.54 11.41 5.13
CA ALA A 191 2.09 10.90 3.86
C ALA A 191 3.48 10.26 4.08
N ILE A 192 3.68 9.05 3.56
CA ILE A 192 4.96 8.35 3.62
C ILE A 192 5.85 8.87 2.47
N ALA A 193 6.91 9.59 2.81
CA ALA A 193 7.77 10.24 1.83
C ALA A 193 8.38 9.24 0.83
N GLY A 194 8.16 9.45 -0.47
CA GLY A 194 8.65 8.59 -1.55
C GLY A 194 7.87 7.30 -1.79
N ALA A 195 6.81 7.03 -1.02
CA ALA A 195 5.96 5.85 -1.22
C ALA A 195 4.93 6.09 -2.35
N THR A 196 5.41 6.12 -3.59
CA THR A 196 4.63 6.44 -4.80
C THR A 196 4.45 5.26 -5.77
N SER A 197 4.53 4.04 -5.24
CA SER A 197 4.29 2.79 -5.97
C SER A 197 2.92 2.20 -5.60
N ARG A 198 2.37 1.33 -6.46
CA ARG A 198 1.21 0.47 -6.13
C ARG A 198 1.48 -0.53 -5.00
N GLU A 199 2.75 -0.77 -4.69
CA GLU A 199 3.20 -1.60 -3.57
C GLU A 199 3.98 -0.75 -2.57
N LEU A 200 3.58 -0.81 -1.30
CA LEU A 200 4.35 -0.31 -0.16
C LEU A 200 5.04 -1.48 0.52
N MET A 201 6.35 -1.60 0.29
CA MET A 201 7.22 -2.56 0.98
C MET A 201 7.77 -1.95 2.27
N LEU A 202 7.46 -2.57 3.41
CA LEU A 202 8.00 -2.23 4.72
C LEU A 202 8.98 -3.34 5.13
N ASN A 203 10.25 -2.96 5.34
CA ASN A 203 11.32 -3.91 5.67
C ASN A 203 11.61 -3.91 7.17
N SER A 204 11.79 -5.10 7.75
CA SER A 204 12.08 -5.33 9.18
C SER A 204 11.27 -4.45 10.14
N VAL A 205 9.94 -4.60 10.10
CA VAL A 205 9.01 -3.73 10.85
C VAL A 205 9.18 -3.86 12.37
N THR A 206 9.19 -2.72 13.06
CA THR A 206 9.08 -2.64 14.53
C THR A 206 7.62 -2.53 14.94
N ALA A 207 7.33 -2.72 16.23
CA ALA A 207 5.99 -2.47 16.81
C ALA A 207 5.41 -1.08 16.46
N GLU A 208 6.26 -0.08 16.21
CA GLU A 208 5.89 1.31 15.88
C GLU A 208 5.31 1.46 14.47
N ALA A 209 5.55 0.49 13.57
CA ALA A 209 4.89 0.40 12.27
C ALA A 209 3.44 -0.13 12.37
N GLY A 210 2.98 -0.56 13.55
CA GLY A 210 1.59 -0.94 13.77
C GLY A 210 0.64 0.25 13.64
N GLY A 211 -0.40 0.13 12.80
CA GLY A 211 -1.35 1.21 12.56
C GLY A 211 -2.12 1.06 11.24
N ASP A 212 -2.80 2.14 10.85
CA ASP A 212 -3.63 2.17 9.65
C ASP A 212 -2.85 2.78 8.48
N TYR A 213 -2.79 2.04 7.38
CA TYR A 213 -2.23 2.47 6.11
C TYR A 213 -3.34 2.68 5.08
N TYR A 214 -3.20 3.67 4.21
CA TYR A 214 -4.05 3.82 3.04
C TYR A 214 -3.27 4.47 1.90
N VAL A 215 -3.83 4.45 0.69
CA VAL A 215 -3.21 5.04 -0.50
C VAL A 215 -4.20 5.96 -1.20
N VAL A 216 -3.73 7.14 -1.60
CA VAL A 216 -4.42 8.01 -2.53
C VAL A 216 -3.89 7.71 -3.93
N VAL A 217 -4.81 7.44 -4.85
CA VAL A 217 -4.54 7.13 -6.24
C VAL A 217 -5.08 8.26 -7.11
N THR A 218 -4.25 8.81 -8.00
CA THR A 218 -4.58 9.97 -8.83
C THR A 218 -4.43 9.63 -10.31
N GLY A 219 -5.37 10.07 -11.14
CA GLY A 219 -5.38 9.84 -12.59
C GLY A 219 -6.55 10.58 -13.26
N SER A 220 -6.43 10.89 -14.54
CA SER A 220 -7.46 11.58 -15.35
C SER A 220 -8.03 12.87 -14.71
N GLY A 221 -7.22 13.59 -13.93
CA GLY A 221 -7.62 14.83 -13.25
C GLY A 221 -8.43 14.62 -11.95
N ALA A 222 -8.58 13.40 -11.46
CA ALA A 222 -9.29 13.05 -10.24
C ALA A 222 -8.41 12.21 -9.28
N SER A 223 -8.82 12.11 -8.01
CA SER A 223 -8.16 11.29 -7.00
C SER A 223 -9.18 10.46 -6.22
N VAL A 224 -8.81 9.22 -5.88
CA VAL A 224 -9.61 8.28 -5.06
C VAL A 224 -8.73 7.72 -3.95
N GLN A 225 -9.27 7.61 -2.74
CA GLN A 225 -8.59 7.01 -1.59
C GLN A 225 -9.01 5.54 -1.43
N SER A 226 -8.08 4.68 -1.03
CA SER A 226 -8.38 3.32 -0.59
C SER A 226 -9.13 3.28 0.75
N SER A 227 -9.66 2.11 1.09
CA SER A 227 -9.94 1.77 2.49
C SER A 227 -8.64 1.68 3.30
N ASN A 228 -8.75 1.79 4.63
CA ASN A 228 -7.63 1.56 5.54
C ASN A 228 -7.27 0.07 5.58
N ALA A 229 -6.00 -0.24 5.39
CA ALA A 229 -5.36 -1.51 5.68
C ALA A 229 -4.63 -1.41 7.02
N ARG A 230 -5.06 -2.17 8.02
CA ARG A 230 -4.46 -2.17 9.35
C ARG A 230 -3.33 -3.18 9.43
N LEU A 231 -2.12 -2.69 9.71
CA LEU A 231 -0.95 -3.51 10.01
C LEU A 231 -0.88 -3.78 11.52
N THR A 232 -0.82 -5.05 11.90
CA THR A 232 -0.57 -5.50 13.28
C THR A 232 0.78 -6.17 13.35
N VAL A 233 1.75 -5.53 14.01
CA VAL A 233 3.07 -6.11 14.27
C VAL A 233 3.01 -6.87 15.59
N ALA A 234 3.26 -8.18 15.55
CA ALA A 234 3.33 -9.05 16.71
C ALA A 234 4.78 -9.15 17.19
N ALA A 235 5.04 -8.77 18.45
CA ALA A 235 6.36 -8.90 19.04
C ALA A 235 6.84 -10.36 18.99
N VAL A 236 8.06 -10.58 18.51
CA VAL A 236 8.71 -11.89 18.61
C VAL A 236 9.17 -12.06 20.05
N ALA A 237 8.59 -13.02 20.77
CA ALA A 237 9.05 -13.35 22.12
C ALA A 237 10.53 -13.76 22.07
N ALA A 238 11.41 -12.91 22.61
CA ALA A 238 12.84 -13.14 22.61
C ALA A 238 13.16 -14.47 23.31
N ARG A 239 13.90 -15.35 22.62
CA ARG A 239 14.32 -16.64 23.14
C ARG A 239 15.81 -16.65 23.38
N ALA A 240 16.20 -16.85 24.63
CA ALA A 240 17.58 -16.94 25.07
C ALA A 240 17.98 -18.39 25.39
N SER A 241 19.22 -18.55 25.84
CA SER A 241 19.70 -19.80 26.44
C SER A 241 20.62 -19.46 27.60
N ALA A 242 20.54 -20.22 28.69
CA ALA A 242 21.29 -19.98 29.92
C ALA A 242 22.10 -21.23 30.28
N LEU A 243 23.40 -21.05 30.52
CA LEU A 243 24.26 -22.11 31.01
C LEU A 243 24.19 -22.14 32.54
N ILE A 244 23.51 -23.17 33.05
CA ILE A 244 23.49 -23.53 34.47
C ILE A 244 24.76 -24.34 34.73
N GLN A 245 25.56 -23.96 35.72
CA GLN A 245 26.74 -24.72 36.16
C GLN A 245 26.64 -25.01 37.65
N TRP A 246 27.16 -26.16 38.12
CA TRP A 246 27.17 -26.55 39.53
C TRP A 246 28.44 -27.30 39.92
N GLU A 247 28.83 -27.16 41.19
CA GLU A 247 29.88 -27.98 41.80
C GLU A 247 29.34 -29.30 42.36
N LYS A 248 30.13 -30.38 42.21
CA LYS A 248 29.82 -31.71 42.75
C LYS A 248 29.83 -31.67 44.29
N PRO A 249 28.76 -32.11 44.99
CA PRO A 249 28.70 -32.04 46.45
C PRO A 249 29.66 -33.05 47.09
N THR A 250 30.27 -32.65 48.22
CA THR A 250 31.24 -33.45 48.99
C THR A 250 30.72 -33.87 50.37
N GLU A 251 29.47 -33.54 50.69
CA GLU A 251 28.83 -33.83 51.97
C GLU A 251 27.36 -34.21 51.78
N ARG A 252 26.87 -35.15 52.59
CA ARG A 252 25.45 -35.53 52.70
C ARG A 252 24.70 -34.56 53.63
N GLU A 253 23.36 -34.56 53.59
CA GLU A 253 22.51 -33.62 54.34
C GLU A 253 22.64 -33.66 55.87
N ASN A 254 23.19 -34.74 56.41
CA ASN A 254 23.48 -34.93 57.83
C ASN A 254 24.86 -34.36 58.23
N GLY A 255 25.66 -33.86 57.28
CA GLY A 255 27.02 -33.38 57.49
C GLY A 255 28.09 -34.48 57.53
N SER A 256 27.79 -35.70 57.05
CA SER A 256 28.85 -36.67 56.72
C SER A 256 29.48 -36.35 55.38
N GLU A 257 30.72 -36.78 55.18
CA GLU A 257 31.37 -36.83 53.87
C GLU A 257 30.51 -37.62 52.85
N LEU A 258 30.65 -37.29 51.57
CA LEU A 258 30.05 -37.94 50.41
C LEU A 258 31.17 -38.16 49.39
N ASP A 259 31.49 -39.42 49.05
CA ASP A 259 32.50 -39.70 48.02
C ASP A 259 31.92 -39.36 46.64
N ALA A 260 32.76 -38.82 45.76
CA ALA A 260 32.37 -38.50 44.39
C ALA A 260 31.91 -39.72 43.57
N ALA A 261 32.29 -40.94 43.98
CA ALA A 261 31.84 -42.21 43.43
C ALA A 261 30.45 -42.66 43.94
N GLU A 262 29.99 -42.18 45.10
CA GLU A 262 28.64 -42.52 45.62
C GLU A 262 27.51 -41.81 44.86
N ILE A 263 27.84 -40.78 44.06
CA ILE A 263 26.88 -39.99 43.27
C ILE A 263 26.62 -40.68 41.94
N ALA A 264 25.36 -41.01 41.65
CA ALA A 264 24.92 -41.54 40.37
C ALA A 264 24.58 -40.44 39.35
N GLY A 265 24.15 -39.26 39.80
CA GLY A 265 23.78 -38.16 38.92
C GLY A 265 23.03 -37.02 39.60
N TYR A 266 22.40 -36.17 38.78
CA TYR A 266 21.64 -35.00 39.21
C TYR A 266 20.30 -34.90 38.47
N GLU A 267 19.28 -34.41 39.16
CA GLU A 267 17.97 -34.08 38.56
C GLU A 267 17.74 -32.58 38.63
N ILE A 268 17.53 -31.96 37.47
CA ILE A 268 17.31 -30.52 37.29
C ILE A 268 15.82 -30.27 37.22
N PHE A 269 15.36 -29.26 37.96
CA PHE A 269 13.97 -28.81 38.04
C PHE A 269 13.81 -27.38 37.51
N TYR A 270 12.60 -27.02 37.10
CA TYR A 270 12.27 -25.74 36.47
C TYR A 270 10.90 -25.20 36.92
N ALA A 271 10.79 -23.87 37.02
CA ALA A 271 9.53 -23.13 37.15
C ALA A 271 9.61 -21.73 36.51
N GLU A 272 8.45 -21.20 36.13
CA GLU A 272 8.27 -19.87 35.51
C GLU A 272 7.82 -18.78 36.51
N SER A 273 7.64 -19.15 37.78
CA SER A 273 7.35 -18.24 38.90
C SER A 273 7.94 -18.81 40.19
N ALA A 274 8.17 -17.96 41.20
CA ALA A 274 8.68 -18.38 42.51
C ALA A 274 7.64 -19.11 43.36
N GLU A 275 6.37 -18.96 42.98
CA GLU A 275 5.17 -19.49 43.65
C GLU A 275 4.65 -20.79 43.02
N ALA A 276 5.19 -21.18 41.86
CA ALA A 276 4.83 -22.41 41.16
C ALA A 276 5.65 -23.62 41.65
N ASP A 277 5.01 -24.79 41.70
CA ASP A 277 5.71 -26.05 41.96
C ASP A 277 6.71 -26.34 40.83
N MET A 278 7.97 -26.61 41.20
CA MET A 278 9.02 -26.90 40.22
C MET A 278 8.90 -28.33 39.68
N GLU A 279 8.83 -28.46 38.36
CA GLU A 279 8.71 -29.72 37.63
C GLU A 279 10.08 -30.25 37.16
N PRO A 280 10.27 -31.57 36.97
CA PRO A 280 11.51 -32.14 36.45
C PRO A 280 11.77 -31.70 35.00
N LEU A 281 12.93 -31.09 34.75
CA LEU A 281 13.37 -30.63 33.43
C LEU A 281 14.31 -31.64 32.75
N ALA A 282 15.28 -32.18 33.49
CA ALA A 282 16.31 -33.07 32.94
C ALA A 282 16.98 -33.93 34.02
N SER A 283 17.58 -35.04 33.61
CA SER A 283 18.46 -35.86 34.45
C SER A 283 19.84 -35.98 33.81
N MET A 284 20.88 -35.90 34.64
CA MET A 284 22.29 -35.77 34.29
C MET A 284 23.11 -36.85 34.98
N ASP A 285 24.22 -37.28 34.37
CA ASP A 285 25.15 -38.24 34.97
C ASP A 285 26.00 -37.64 36.10
N ALA A 286 26.77 -38.50 36.78
CA ALA A 286 27.61 -38.16 37.93
C ALA A 286 28.76 -37.17 37.62
N ASP A 287 29.18 -37.08 36.36
CA ASP A 287 30.34 -36.27 35.92
C ASP A 287 29.90 -34.92 35.33
N SER A 288 28.61 -34.78 35.01
CA SER A 288 28.01 -33.53 34.55
C SER A 288 28.09 -32.44 35.62
N GLN A 289 28.63 -31.28 35.22
CA GLN A 289 28.69 -30.04 36.02
C GLN A 289 27.99 -28.85 35.34
N SER A 290 27.31 -29.06 34.20
CA SER A 290 26.59 -27.98 33.52
C SER A 290 25.46 -28.47 32.62
N TYR A 291 24.46 -27.60 32.43
CA TYR A 291 23.30 -27.81 31.56
C TYR A 291 22.95 -26.51 30.83
N LEU A 292 22.76 -26.58 29.51
CA LEU A 292 22.33 -25.45 28.70
C LEU A 292 20.80 -25.47 28.55
N ALA A 293 20.11 -24.69 29.38
CA ALA A 293 18.70 -24.40 29.21
C ALA A 293 18.52 -23.56 27.94
N LYS A 294 17.53 -23.91 27.10
CA LYS A 294 17.26 -23.28 25.80
C LYS A 294 15.82 -22.77 25.73
N ASP A 295 15.55 -21.97 24.70
CA ASP A 295 14.22 -21.45 24.37
C ASP A 295 13.53 -20.64 25.49
N LEU A 296 14.32 -20.13 26.45
CA LEU A 296 13.84 -19.31 27.57
C LEU A 296 13.31 -17.98 27.05
N THR A 297 12.05 -17.68 27.32
CA THR A 297 11.39 -16.42 26.96
C THR A 297 11.93 -15.23 27.75
N GLN A 298 11.63 -14.00 27.33
CA GLN A 298 11.75 -12.83 28.20
C GLN A 298 10.95 -13.06 29.50
N GLY A 299 11.57 -12.83 30.67
CA GLY A 299 10.99 -13.16 31.96
C GLY A 299 12.01 -13.59 33.02
N THR A 300 11.54 -14.15 34.13
CA THR A 300 12.40 -14.71 35.19
C THR A 300 12.10 -16.18 35.38
N HIS A 301 13.13 -17.01 35.24
CA HIS A 301 13.07 -18.46 35.32
C HIS A 301 13.78 -18.95 36.58
N TYR A 302 13.28 -20.03 37.15
CA TYR A 302 13.76 -20.60 38.40
C TYR A 302 14.20 -22.04 38.17
N PHE A 303 15.42 -22.38 38.57
CA PHE A 303 15.97 -23.73 38.45
C PHE A 303 16.46 -24.26 39.79
N ALA A 304 16.30 -25.55 40.05
CA ALA A 304 16.86 -26.21 41.23
C ALA A 304 17.46 -27.57 40.85
N LEU A 305 18.34 -28.11 41.70
CA LEU A 305 18.96 -29.41 41.50
C LEU A 305 18.75 -30.32 42.72
N GLN A 306 18.54 -31.61 42.48
CA GLN A 306 18.72 -32.68 43.47
C GLN A 306 19.91 -33.56 43.03
N THR A 307 20.67 -34.08 44.00
CA THR A 307 21.68 -35.11 43.75
C THR A 307 21.07 -36.49 43.98
N ILE A 308 21.44 -37.48 43.16
CA ILE A 308 21.01 -38.87 43.28
C ILE A 308 22.23 -39.73 43.58
N ASP A 309 22.16 -40.60 44.59
CA ASP A 309 23.23 -41.57 44.91
C ASP A 309 23.05 -42.93 44.21
N GLU A 310 24.06 -43.80 44.25
CA GLU A 310 24.04 -45.14 43.61
C GLU A 310 22.85 -46.04 44.06
N SER A 311 22.22 -45.75 45.21
CA SER A 311 21.03 -46.47 45.67
C SER A 311 19.71 -45.92 45.10
N GLY A 312 19.77 -44.81 44.37
CA GLY A 312 18.62 -44.06 43.88
C GLY A 312 18.01 -43.11 44.90
N LEU A 313 18.66 -42.90 46.05
CA LEU A 313 18.22 -41.93 47.05
C LEU A 313 18.49 -40.50 46.53
N LYS A 314 17.49 -39.63 46.63
CA LYS A 314 17.57 -38.22 46.20
C LYS A 314 17.78 -37.31 47.41
N SER A 315 18.60 -36.28 47.25
CA SER A 315 18.69 -35.17 48.22
C SER A 315 17.46 -34.28 48.19
N GLU A 316 17.28 -33.43 49.20
CA GLU A 316 16.48 -32.20 49.11
C GLU A 316 16.91 -31.33 47.90
N ARG A 317 15.98 -30.50 47.42
CA ARG A 317 16.24 -29.55 46.31
C ARG A 317 17.19 -28.42 46.76
N SER A 318 18.08 -28.00 45.87
CA SER A 318 18.86 -26.77 46.06
C SER A 318 17.96 -25.55 46.23
N ALA A 319 18.50 -24.48 46.81
CA ALA A 319 17.89 -23.16 46.66
C ALA A 319 17.72 -22.82 45.16
N PRO A 320 16.65 -22.12 44.76
CA PRO A 320 16.45 -21.73 43.37
C PRO A 320 17.57 -20.83 42.82
N LEU A 321 18.20 -21.26 41.73
CA LEU A 321 18.95 -20.40 40.83
C LEU A 321 17.96 -19.57 40.01
N VAL A 322 18.06 -18.25 40.09
CA VAL A 322 17.20 -17.31 39.38
C VAL A 322 17.91 -16.80 38.12
N VAL A 323 17.25 -16.89 36.97
CA VAL A 323 17.77 -16.47 35.66
C VAL A 323 16.76 -15.52 35.02
N THR A 324 17.14 -14.25 34.83
CA THR A 324 16.30 -13.25 34.15
C THR A 324 16.77 -13.04 32.73
N ILE A 325 15.85 -13.17 31.77
CA ILE A 325 16.02 -12.82 30.36
C ILE A 325 15.33 -11.48 30.13
N ASN A 326 16.12 -10.47 29.70
CA ASN A 326 15.66 -9.12 29.39
C ASN A 326 15.40 -8.95 27.89
#